data_AF-A0A1F8KD34-F1
#
_entry.id   AF-A0A1F8KD34-F1
#
_cell.length_a   1.000
_cell.length_b   1.000
_cell.length_c   1.000
_cell.angle_alpha   90.00
_cell.angle_beta   90.00
_cell.angle_gamma   90.00
#
_symmetry.space_group_name_H-M   'P 1'
#
loop_
_entity.id
_entity.type
_entity.pdbx_description
1 polymer ?
#
loop_
_entity_poly.entity_id
_entity_poly.type
_entity_poly.pdbx_seq_one_letter_code
_entity_poly.pdbx_strand_id
1 'polypeptide(L)'
;MNKLTSLTQVYSSTQLSGRTVALPFPVRRLLVLIPDSVFIPSELAERIWQLSSSTHSQVLLLGLCPNPTMQLMLRRQLVTLAGSIRDNSVTVEILMETKKRWSKNVEQLWQPGDLVVGLAQKRGGCYHQELSEIQQSNLQIPVYILSDLHLESYEKMSFLSEAALWLGAAGIMAGSFWIQIQITHLPQNWGQTVLLCLSVFAEIAILWAWNLMLG
;
A
#
# COMPACT_ATOMS: atom_id res chain seq x y z
N MET A 1 -0.46 20.73 -44.83
CA MET A 1 0.61 20.44 -43.85
C MET A 1 0.50 21.47 -42.72
N ASN A 2 -0.37 21.23 -41.74
CA ASN A 2 -0.60 22.15 -40.62
C ASN A 2 0.04 21.57 -39.36
N LYS A 3 1.04 22.31 -38.87
CA LYS A 3 1.80 22.04 -37.65
C LYS A 3 0.92 22.43 -36.46
N LEU A 4 0.17 21.49 -35.91
CA LEU A 4 -0.49 21.67 -34.61
C LEU A 4 0.58 21.50 -33.53
N THR A 5 1.05 22.64 -33.03
CA THR A 5 1.93 22.79 -31.89
C THR A 5 1.20 22.27 -30.65
N SER A 6 1.47 21.02 -30.28
CA SER A 6 0.98 20.38 -29.06
C SER A 6 1.65 21.04 -27.84
N LEU A 7 0.88 21.89 -27.15
CA LEU A 7 1.19 22.41 -25.84
C LEU A 7 1.01 21.30 -24.80
N THR A 8 1.96 20.38 -24.73
CA THR A 8 2.11 19.48 -23.59
C THR A 8 2.81 20.27 -22.48
N GLN A 9 2.04 21.11 -21.79
CA GLN A 9 2.53 21.88 -20.66
C GLN A 9 2.72 20.93 -19.47
N VAL A 10 3.92 20.38 -19.34
CA VAL A 10 4.37 19.69 -18.13
C VAL A 10 4.44 20.75 -17.03
N TYR A 11 3.41 20.78 -16.17
CA TYR A 11 3.43 21.63 -14.99
C TYR A 11 4.43 21.04 -14.00
N SER A 12 5.66 21.57 -14.03
CA SER A 12 6.69 21.30 -13.03
C SER A 12 6.13 21.59 -11.64
N SER A 13 6.25 20.59 -10.78
CA SER A 13 5.90 20.59 -9.36
C SER A 13 6.51 21.81 -8.66
N THR A 14 5.69 22.82 -8.40
CA THR A 14 6.04 23.89 -7.47
C THR A 14 5.97 23.29 -6.08
N GLN A 15 7.12 23.16 -5.41
CA GLN A 15 7.16 22.73 -4.01
C GLN A 15 6.41 23.75 -3.15
N LEU A 16 5.35 23.29 -2.49
CA LEU A 16 4.42 24.13 -1.74
C LEU A 16 4.51 23.81 -0.25
N SER A 17 5.26 24.64 0.45
CA SER A 17 5.10 24.86 1.89
C SER A 17 3.94 25.84 2.08
N GLY A 18 2.75 25.33 2.43
CA GLY A 18 1.68 26.09 3.07
C GLY A 18 0.83 27.08 2.24
N ARG A 19 0.89 27.10 0.91
CA ARG A 19 0.07 28.02 0.08
C ARG A 19 -1.10 27.29 -0.60
N THR A 20 -2.28 27.89 -0.54
CA THR A 20 -3.49 27.47 -1.26
C THR A 20 -3.18 27.27 -2.74
N VAL A 21 -3.33 26.05 -3.25
CA VAL A 21 -3.08 25.71 -4.65
C VAL A 21 -4.30 26.11 -5.47
N ALA A 22 -4.21 27.23 -6.18
CA ALA A 22 -5.23 27.60 -7.16
C ALA A 22 -5.11 26.66 -8.37
N LEU A 23 -6.09 25.76 -8.54
CA LEU A 23 -6.14 24.91 -9.72
C LEU A 23 -6.60 25.73 -10.94
N PRO A 24 -5.98 25.57 -12.12
CA PRO A 24 -6.24 26.41 -13.29
C PRO A 24 -7.58 26.10 -13.99
N PHE A 25 -8.37 25.14 -13.50
CA PHE A 25 -9.65 24.73 -14.08
C PHE A 25 -10.63 24.32 -12.98
N PRO A 26 -11.95 24.45 -13.22
CA PRO A 26 -12.98 24.00 -12.28
C PRO A 26 -12.96 22.48 -12.19
N VAL A 27 -12.57 21.95 -11.04
CA VAL A 27 -12.54 20.51 -10.76
C VAL A 27 -13.88 20.08 -10.18
N ARG A 28 -14.54 19.11 -10.81
CA ARG A 28 -15.81 18.56 -10.32
C ARG A 28 -15.58 17.39 -9.38
N ARG A 29 -14.62 16.54 -9.70
CA ARG A 29 -14.32 15.32 -8.97
C ARG A 29 -12.83 15.01 -8.98
N LEU A 30 -12.33 14.55 -7.84
CA LEU A 30 -10.96 14.11 -7.64
C LEU A 30 -10.94 12.58 -7.72
N LEU A 31 -10.25 12.04 -8.73
CA LEU A 31 -10.01 10.60 -8.86
C LEU A 31 -8.67 10.28 -8.21
N VAL A 32 -8.69 9.80 -6.97
CA VAL A 32 -7.47 9.51 -6.21
C VAL A 32 -7.08 8.05 -6.41
N LEU A 33 -5.87 7.83 -6.93
CA LEU A 33 -5.33 6.50 -7.17
C LEU A 33 -4.61 6.00 -5.92
N ILE A 34 -5.15 4.93 -5.31
CA ILE A 34 -4.59 4.33 -4.09
C ILE A 34 -3.99 2.96 -4.42
N PRO A 35 -2.67 2.81 -4.32
CA PRO A 35 -2.00 1.53 -4.55
C PRO A 35 -2.30 0.49 -3.45
N ASP A 36 -2.20 -0.80 -3.78
CA ASP A 36 -2.45 -1.93 -2.87
C ASP A 36 -1.39 -2.15 -1.79
N SER A 37 -0.21 -1.55 -1.95
CA SER A 37 0.99 -1.83 -1.15
C SER A 37 1.41 -0.69 -0.22
N VAL A 38 0.60 0.36 -0.10
CA VAL A 38 0.96 1.57 0.65
C VAL A 38 0.13 1.69 1.91
N PHE A 39 0.82 1.87 3.04
CA PHE A 39 0.17 2.33 4.25
C PHE A 39 -0.30 3.76 4.03
N ILE A 40 -1.58 4.02 4.29
CA ILE A 40 -2.19 5.33 4.06
C ILE A 40 -1.96 6.19 5.31
N PRO A 41 -1.05 7.19 5.27
CA PRO A 41 -0.87 8.08 6.41
C PRO A 41 -2.08 9.01 6.56
N SER A 42 -2.31 9.49 7.78
CA SER A 42 -3.30 10.54 8.06
C SER A 42 -3.02 11.83 7.26
N GLU A 43 -1.75 12.12 6.98
CA GLU A 43 -1.32 13.23 6.13
C GLU A 43 -1.93 13.18 4.73
N LEU A 44 -2.08 11.98 4.16
CA LEU A 44 -2.73 11.82 2.85
C LEU A 44 -4.20 12.23 2.92
N ALA A 45 -4.90 11.80 3.96
CA ALA A 45 -6.31 12.16 4.17
C ALA A 45 -6.47 13.68 4.28
N GLU A 46 -5.61 14.33 5.07
CA GLU A 46 -5.61 15.79 5.24
C GLU A 46 -5.36 16.51 3.92
N ARG A 47 -4.38 16.06 3.11
CA ARG A 47 -4.10 16.66 1.81
C ARG A 47 -5.25 16.50 0.82
N ILE A 48 -5.87 15.32 0.76
CA ILE A 48 -7.04 15.11 -0.11
C ILE A 48 -8.21 15.96 0.37
N TRP A 49 -8.43 16.07 1.68
CA TRP A 49 -9.46 16.92 2.25
C TRP A 49 -9.21 18.41 1.94
N GLN A 50 -7.98 18.91 2.09
CA GLN A 50 -7.62 20.30 1.74
C GLN A 50 -7.88 20.59 0.25
N LEU A 51 -7.50 19.66 -0.63
CA LEU A 51 -7.75 19.79 -2.06
C LEU A 51 -9.27 19.81 -2.36
N SER A 52 -10.01 18.80 -1.89
CA SER A 52 -11.45 18.66 -2.15
C SER A 52 -12.30 19.78 -1.55
N SER A 53 -12.00 20.20 -0.32
CA SER A 53 -12.75 21.27 0.36
C SER A 53 -12.56 22.62 -0.32
N SER A 54 -11.35 22.94 -0.79
CA SER A 54 -11.08 24.18 -1.50
C SER A 54 -11.83 24.29 -2.83
N THR A 55 -12.06 23.16 -3.49
CA THR A 55 -12.71 23.08 -4.80
C THR A 55 -14.17 22.63 -4.75
N HIS A 56 -14.68 22.27 -3.57
CA HIS A 56 -15.98 21.63 -3.38
C HIS A 56 -16.17 20.41 -4.29
N SER A 57 -15.09 19.66 -4.53
CA SER A 57 -15.10 18.51 -5.43
C SER A 57 -15.45 17.23 -4.71
N GLN A 58 -16.14 16.33 -5.40
CA GLN A 58 -16.36 14.97 -4.93
C GLN A 58 -15.05 14.17 -5.00
N VAL A 59 -14.86 13.20 -4.12
CA VAL A 59 -13.66 12.36 -4.09
C VAL A 59 -14.03 10.93 -4.44
N LEU A 60 -13.40 10.37 -5.46
CA LEU A 60 -13.48 8.96 -5.81
C LEU A 60 -12.14 8.30 -5.52
N LEU A 61 -12.11 7.45 -4.50
CA LEU A 61 -10.94 6.65 -4.14
C LEU A 61 -10.94 5.38 -4.99
N LEU A 62 -9.97 5.24 -5.89
CA LEU A 62 -9.81 4.06 -6.74
C LEU A 62 -8.65 3.21 -6.21
N GLY A 63 -8.95 2.03 -5.69
CA GLY A 63 -7.95 1.02 -5.34
C GLY A 63 -7.84 -0.06 -6.40
N LEU A 64 -6.65 -0.38 -6.87
CA LEU A 64 -6.40 -1.59 -7.67
C LEU A 64 -5.82 -2.67 -6.79
N CYS A 65 -6.46 -3.84 -6.75
CA CYS A 65 -5.97 -5.00 -6.01
C CYS A 65 -5.95 -6.24 -6.92
N PRO A 66 -4.79 -6.61 -7.49
CA PRO A 66 -4.70 -7.77 -8.36
C PRO A 66 -4.79 -9.09 -7.57
N ASN A 67 -4.55 -9.06 -6.26
CA ASN A 67 -4.56 -10.24 -5.41
C ASN A 67 -5.83 -10.29 -4.54
N PRO A 68 -6.72 -11.29 -4.72
CA PRO A 68 -7.94 -11.38 -3.93
C PRO A 68 -7.68 -11.51 -2.42
N THR A 69 -6.54 -12.06 -1.99
CA THR A 69 -6.24 -12.18 -0.55
C THR A 69 -5.98 -10.83 0.11
N MET A 70 -5.48 -9.84 -0.64
CA MET A 70 -5.22 -8.49 -0.14
C MET A 70 -6.43 -7.56 -0.26
N GLN A 71 -7.47 -7.97 -0.99
CA GLN A 71 -8.64 -7.14 -1.28
C GLN A 71 -9.33 -6.64 0.00
N LEU A 72 -9.45 -7.49 1.03
CA LEU A 72 -10.07 -7.12 2.30
C LEU A 72 -9.25 -6.06 3.05
N MET A 73 -7.92 -6.18 3.02
CA MET A 73 -7.01 -5.23 3.64
C MET A 73 -7.11 -3.87 2.96
N LEU A 74 -7.00 -3.82 1.63
CA LEU A 74 -7.14 -2.58 0.86
C LEU A 74 -8.51 -1.95 1.07
N ARG A 75 -9.59 -2.75 1.09
CA ARG A 75 -10.93 -2.25 1.36
C ARG A 75 -11.03 -1.55 2.72
N ARG A 76 -10.46 -2.15 3.77
CA ARG A 76 -10.43 -1.55 5.12
C ARG A 76 -9.65 -0.23 5.11
N GLN A 77 -8.51 -0.19 4.43
CA GLN A 77 -7.70 1.02 4.30
C GLN A 77 -8.48 2.13 3.57
N LEU A 78 -9.13 1.82 2.44
CA LEU A 78 -9.95 2.78 1.70
C LEU A 78 -11.15 3.29 2.50
N VAL A 79 -11.83 2.42 3.26
CA VAL A 79 -12.93 2.83 4.14
C VAL A 79 -12.43 3.75 5.25
N THR A 80 -11.27 3.44 5.83
CA THR A 80 -10.65 4.28 6.86
C THR A 80 -10.27 5.64 6.29
N LEU A 81 -9.61 5.67 5.14
CA LEU A 81 -9.26 6.90 4.43
C LEU A 81 -10.50 7.73 4.08
N ALA A 82 -11.54 7.10 3.54
CA ALA A 82 -12.79 7.78 3.21
C ALA A 82 -13.46 8.38 4.45
N GLY A 83 -13.42 7.68 5.58
CA GLY A 83 -13.91 8.19 6.87
C GLY A 83 -13.14 9.43 7.33
N SER A 84 -11.81 9.44 7.14
CA SER A 84 -10.96 10.58 7.51
C SER A 84 -11.11 11.79 6.59
N ILE A 85 -11.50 11.59 5.32
CA ILE A 85 -11.73 12.68 4.35
C ILE A 85 -13.15 13.22 4.44
N ARG A 86 -14.13 12.37 4.75
CA ARG A 86 -15.55 12.74 4.71
C ARG A 86 -15.84 13.82 5.76
N ASP A 87 -16.40 14.92 5.29
CA ASP A 87 -16.97 16.01 6.08
C ASP A 87 -18.33 16.38 5.47
N ASN A 88 -19.07 17.27 6.12
CA ASN A 88 -20.39 17.74 5.65
C ASN A 88 -20.36 18.36 4.25
N SER A 89 -19.19 18.79 3.74
CA SER A 89 -19.02 19.40 2.42
C SER A 89 -18.39 18.47 1.36
N VAL A 90 -17.85 17.31 1.74
CA VAL A 90 -17.09 16.44 0.82
C VAL A 90 -17.70 15.04 0.75
N THR A 91 -18.24 14.69 -0.42
CA THR A 91 -18.70 13.34 -0.72
C THR A 91 -17.53 12.46 -1.15
N VAL A 92 -17.34 11.34 -0.45
CA VAL A 92 -16.31 10.35 -0.77
C VAL A 92 -16.95 9.04 -1.20
N GLU A 93 -16.55 8.56 -2.38
CA GLU A 93 -16.90 7.27 -2.96
C GLU A 93 -15.66 6.36 -3.01
N ILE A 94 -15.88 5.05 -2.90
CA ILE A 94 -14.83 4.05 -2.94
C ILE A 94 -15.13 3.09 -4.07
N LEU A 95 -14.16 2.90 -4.96
CA LEU A 95 -14.21 1.90 -6.01
C LEU A 95 -12.97 1.02 -5.94
N MET A 96 -13.18 -0.29 -6.06
CA MET A 96 -12.10 -1.27 -6.09
C MET A 96 -12.16 -2.05 -7.39
N GLU A 97 -11.02 -2.12 -8.07
CA GLU A 97 -10.88 -2.86 -9.31
C GLU A 97 -9.85 -3.98 -9.14
N THR A 98 -10.15 -5.16 -9.67
CA THR A 98 -9.24 -6.32 -9.60
C THR A 98 -8.23 -6.36 -10.76
N LYS A 99 -8.38 -5.45 -11.74
CA LYS A 99 -7.55 -5.44 -12.95
C LYS A 99 -6.16 -4.87 -12.66
N LYS A 100 -5.15 -5.33 -13.42
CA LYS A 100 -3.75 -4.92 -13.27
C LYS A 100 -3.37 -3.60 -13.95
N ARG A 101 -4.25 -2.97 -14.74
CA ARG A 101 -3.89 -1.81 -15.57
C ARG A 101 -4.68 -0.57 -15.15
N TRP A 102 -3.98 0.36 -14.50
CA TRP A 102 -4.53 1.66 -14.10
C TRP A 102 -5.03 2.46 -15.28
N SER A 103 -4.24 2.55 -16.35
CA SER A 103 -4.54 3.33 -17.57
C SER A 103 -5.96 3.07 -18.08
N LYS A 104 -6.30 1.79 -18.31
CA LYS A 104 -7.62 1.38 -18.78
C LYS A 104 -8.75 1.66 -17.80
N ASN A 105 -8.51 1.47 -16.51
CA ASN A 105 -9.55 1.70 -15.50
C ASN A 105 -9.82 3.19 -15.33
N VAL A 106 -8.77 4.01 -15.31
CA VAL A 106 -8.87 5.47 -15.26
C VAL A 106 -9.59 5.98 -16.51
N GLU A 107 -9.24 5.49 -17.70
CA GLU A 107 -9.92 5.85 -18.96
C GLU A 107 -11.42 5.54 -18.93
N GLN A 108 -11.82 4.42 -18.33
CA GLN A 108 -13.24 4.03 -18.21
C GLN A 108 -14.02 4.86 -17.19
N LEU A 109 -13.36 5.35 -16.15
CA LEU A 109 -13.99 6.06 -15.04
C LEU A 109 -13.93 7.58 -15.19
N TRP A 110 -12.96 8.08 -15.94
CA TRP A 110 -12.69 9.50 -16.10
C TRP A 110 -13.83 10.19 -16.85
N GLN A 111 -14.20 11.36 -16.35
CA GLN A 111 -15.18 12.26 -16.94
C GLN A 111 -14.57 13.65 -17.14
N PRO A 112 -15.05 14.44 -18.12
CA PRO A 112 -14.63 15.82 -18.28
C PRO A 112 -14.83 16.64 -16.99
N GLY A 113 -13.74 17.24 -16.51
CA GLY A 113 -13.71 17.97 -15.23
C GLY A 113 -13.19 17.16 -14.04
N ASP A 114 -12.82 15.89 -14.26
CA ASP A 114 -12.09 15.10 -13.28
C ASP A 114 -10.61 15.46 -13.26
N LEU A 115 -10.06 15.56 -12.05
CA LEU A 115 -8.62 15.65 -11.81
C LEU A 115 -8.12 14.33 -11.22
N VAL A 116 -7.14 13.72 -11.88
CA VAL A 116 -6.53 12.49 -11.38
C VAL A 116 -5.43 12.84 -10.38
N VAL A 117 -5.54 12.34 -9.16
CA VAL A 117 -4.56 12.55 -8.10
C VAL A 117 -3.77 11.27 -7.91
N GLY A 118 -2.49 11.32 -8.23
CA GLY A 118 -1.53 10.25 -8.02
C GLY A 118 -0.64 10.52 -6.81
N LEU A 119 -0.13 9.45 -6.22
CA LEU A 119 0.87 9.52 -5.15
C LEU A 119 2.26 9.36 -5.76
N ALA A 120 3.15 10.31 -5.51
CA ALA A 120 4.55 10.14 -5.85
C ALA A 120 5.20 9.28 -4.78
N GLN A 121 5.65 8.09 -5.18
CA GLN A 121 6.44 7.26 -4.31
C GLN A 121 7.93 7.57 -4.49
N LYS A 122 8.66 7.65 -3.37
CA LYS A 122 10.12 7.80 -3.37
C LYS A 122 10.74 6.53 -3.96
N ARG A 123 11.66 6.69 -4.92
CA ARG A 123 12.27 5.63 -5.75
C ARG A 123 12.63 4.37 -4.94
N GLY A 124 12.02 3.24 -5.33
CA GLY A 124 12.32 1.91 -4.79
C GLY A 124 11.46 0.78 -5.37
N GLY A 125 10.20 1.04 -5.78
CA GLY A 125 9.34 0.01 -6.35
C GLY A 125 8.19 0.55 -7.21
N CYS A 126 8.20 0.19 -8.49
CA CYS A 126 7.10 0.11 -9.47
C CYS A 126 6.11 1.26 -9.77
N TYR A 127 5.74 2.20 -8.89
CA TYR A 127 4.59 3.09 -9.19
C TYR A 127 4.88 4.26 -10.14
N HIS A 128 6.14 4.67 -10.27
CA HIS A 128 6.49 5.71 -11.25
C HIS A 128 6.17 5.27 -12.69
N GLN A 129 6.19 3.97 -12.94
CA GLN A 129 5.88 3.40 -14.25
C GLN A 129 4.39 3.50 -14.58
N GLU A 130 3.50 3.33 -13.61
CA GLU A 130 2.04 3.30 -13.85
C GLU A 130 1.45 4.68 -14.11
N LEU A 131 1.88 5.72 -13.37
CA LEU A 131 1.49 7.11 -13.67
C LEU A 131 2.08 7.58 -15.00
N SER A 132 3.31 7.17 -15.32
CA SER A 132 3.89 7.44 -16.63
C SER A 132 3.14 6.73 -17.75
N GLU A 133 2.55 5.55 -17.50
CA GLU A 133 1.70 4.85 -18.47
C GLU A 133 0.42 5.64 -18.75
N ILE A 134 -0.21 6.22 -17.72
CA ILE A 134 -1.38 7.10 -17.91
C ILE A 134 -1.00 8.34 -18.71
N GLN A 135 0.17 8.94 -18.43
CA GLN A 135 0.65 10.11 -19.17
C GLN A 135 1.07 9.78 -20.62
N GLN A 136 1.52 8.55 -20.87
CA GLN A 136 1.93 8.07 -22.21
C GLN A 136 0.75 7.59 -23.04
N SER A 137 -0.30 7.06 -22.41
CA SER A 137 -1.57 6.89 -23.09
C SER A 137 -2.05 8.29 -23.48
N ASN A 138 -2.37 8.54 -24.75
CA ASN A 138 -2.68 9.87 -25.33
C ASN A 138 -3.85 10.65 -24.67
N LEU A 139 -4.31 10.19 -23.52
CA LEU A 139 -5.23 10.83 -22.61
C LEU A 139 -4.60 12.14 -22.09
N GLN A 140 -5.08 13.26 -22.61
CA GLN A 140 -4.79 14.61 -22.13
C GLN A 140 -5.48 14.87 -20.79
N ILE A 141 -5.30 13.95 -19.83
CA ILE A 141 -5.92 14.00 -18.52
C ILE A 141 -5.02 14.84 -17.61
N PRO A 142 -5.58 15.82 -16.87
CA PRO A 142 -4.82 16.52 -15.86
C PRO A 142 -4.49 15.55 -14.71
N VAL A 143 -3.19 15.40 -14.44
CA VAL A 143 -2.68 14.56 -13.35
C VAL A 143 -1.97 15.46 -12.34
N TYR A 144 -2.37 15.35 -11.08
CA TYR A 144 -1.74 16.01 -9.95
C TYR A 144 -1.01 14.97 -9.10
N ILE A 145 0.26 15.22 -8.77
CA ILE A 145 1.10 14.26 -8.06
C ILE A 145 1.43 14.79 -6.66
N LEU A 146 0.95 14.11 -5.62
CA LEU A 146 1.28 14.38 -4.23
C LEU A 146 2.65 13.79 -3.91
N SER A 147 3.68 14.65 -3.78
CA SER A 147 5.09 14.23 -3.65
C SER A 147 5.70 14.48 -2.28
N ASP A 148 5.00 15.20 -1.42
CA ASP A 148 5.44 15.60 -0.09
C ASP A 148 5.11 14.56 1.00
N LEU A 149 4.43 13.48 0.63
CA LEU A 149 3.99 12.46 1.57
C LEU A 149 5.06 11.38 1.76
N HIS A 150 5.43 11.16 3.02
CA HIS A 150 6.26 10.04 3.42
C HIS A 150 5.41 8.76 3.43
N LEU A 151 5.23 8.18 2.24
CA LEU A 151 4.59 6.88 2.10
C LEU A 151 5.62 5.80 2.43
N GLU A 152 5.44 5.17 3.58
CA GLU A 152 6.11 3.91 3.85
C GLU A 152 5.55 2.87 2.88
N SER A 153 6.39 2.51 1.90
CA SER A 153 6.12 1.31 1.13
C SER A 153 6.17 0.16 2.10
N TYR A 154 5.10 -0.64 2.18
CA TYR A 154 5.27 -1.97 2.71
C TYR A 154 6.18 -2.67 1.71
N GLU A 155 7.48 -2.77 2.03
CA GLU A 155 8.34 -3.69 1.30
C GLU A 155 7.65 -5.03 1.46
N LYS A 156 7.11 -5.51 0.34
CA LYS A 156 6.43 -6.80 0.26
C LYS A 156 7.43 -7.79 0.79
N MET A 157 7.29 -8.17 2.07
CA MET A 157 8.20 -9.04 2.79
C MET A 157 8.44 -10.19 1.83
N SER A 158 9.66 -10.26 1.29
CA SER A 158 9.91 -11.06 0.11
C SER A 158 9.40 -12.47 0.40
N PHE A 159 8.82 -13.14 -0.59
CA PHE A 159 8.41 -14.54 -0.41
C PHE A 159 9.54 -15.39 0.20
N LEU A 160 10.80 -15.01 -0.02
CA LEU A 160 11.98 -15.59 0.62
C LEU A 160 12.05 -15.39 2.13
N SER A 161 11.72 -14.20 2.66
CA SER A 161 11.68 -13.97 4.11
C SER A 161 10.50 -14.67 4.76
N GLU A 162 9.36 -14.76 4.07
CA GLU A 162 8.23 -15.57 4.54
C GLU A 162 8.60 -17.07 4.55
N ALA A 163 9.22 -17.57 3.48
CA ALA A 163 9.71 -18.94 3.42
C ALA A 163 10.80 -19.21 4.47
N ALA A 164 11.70 -18.27 4.73
CA ALA A 164 12.73 -18.40 5.77
C ALA A 164 12.12 -18.47 7.17
N LEU A 165 11.07 -17.67 7.44
CA LEU A 165 10.30 -17.74 8.69
C LEU A 165 9.67 -19.13 8.87
N TRP A 166 8.98 -19.63 7.86
CA TRP A 166 8.36 -20.95 7.89
C TRP A 166 9.38 -22.08 8.04
N LEU A 167 10.49 -22.01 7.31
CA LEU A 167 11.52 -23.05 7.31
C LEU A 167 12.32 -23.06 8.61
N GLY A 168 12.57 -21.89 9.20
CA GLY A 168 13.15 -21.76 10.54
C GLY A 168 12.25 -22.37 11.61
N ALA A 169 10.95 -22.03 11.62
CA ALA A 169 9.99 -22.59 12.57
C ALA A 169 9.85 -24.11 12.42
N ALA A 170 9.75 -24.61 11.18
CA ALA A 170 9.70 -26.05 10.90
C ALA A 170 10.97 -26.78 11.36
N GLY A 171 12.14 -26.17 11.16
CA GLY A 171 13.42 -26.70 11.62
C GLY A 171 13.51 -26.81 13.14
N ILE A 172 13.05 -25.78 13.86
CA ILE A 172 13.05 -25.77 15.34
C ILE A 172 12.12 -26.87 15.89
N MET A 173 10.91 -27.01 15.33
CA MET A 173 9.97 -28.07 15.73
C MET A 173 10.54 -29.46 15.45
N ALA A 174 11.09 -29.69 14.25
CA ALA A 174 11.66 -30.98 13.88
C ALA A 174 12.88 -31.34 14.77
N GLY A 175 13.76 -30.37 15.05
CA GLY A 175 14.91 -30.56 15.93
C GLY A 175 14.50 -30.87 17.37
N SER A 176 13.53 -30.14 17.90
CA SER A 176 13.02 -30.36 19.27
C SER A 176 12.35 -31.73 19.40
N PHE A 177 11.56 -32.12 18.41
CA PHE A 177 10.93 -33.44 18.35
C PHE A 177 11.95 -34.57 18.30
N TRP A 178 13.02 -34.41 17.51
CA TRP A 178 14.11 -35.39 17.46
C TRP A 178 14.81 -35.57 18.82
N ILE A 179 15.07 -34.46 19.52
CA ILE A 179 15.67 -34.49 20.87
C ILE A 179 14.73 -35.20 21.85
N GLN A 180 13.42 -34.92 21.80
CA GLN A 180 12.43 -35.58 22.65
C GLN A 180 12.40 -37.10 22.41
N ILE A 181 12.46 -37.56 21.16
CA ILE A 181 12.56 -39.00 20.83
C ILE A 181 13.80 -39.61 21.49
N GLN A 182 14.96 -38.96 21.36
CA GLN A 182 16.19 -39.49 21.97
C GLN A 182 16.07 -39.57 23.50
N ILE A 183 15.46 -38.58 24.14
CA ILE A 183 15.22 -38.59 25.59
C ILE A 183 14.30 -39.74 26.01
N THR A 184 13.30 -40.09 25.19
CA THR A 184 12.38 -41.20 25.50
C THR A 184 13.03 -42.59 25.46
N HIS A 185 14.19 -42.73 24.82
CA HIS A 185 14.96 -43.98 24.84
C HIS A 185 15.85 -44.14 26.09
N LEU A 186 16.01 -43.11 26.93
CA LEU A 186 16.74 -43.24 28.19
C LEU A 186 15.90 -44.05 29.21
N PRO A 187 16.57 -44.81 30.11
CA PRO A 187 15.89 -45.52 31.17
C PRO A 187 15.04 -44.57 32.02
N GLN A 188 13.81 -45.00 32.31
CA GLN A 188 12.74 -44.20 32.89
C GLN A 188 13.07 -43.77 34.33
N ASN A 189 13.79 -42.66 34.43
CA ASN A 189 14.26 -42.04 35.66
C ASN A 189 13.74 -40.61 35.74
N TRP A 190 13.71 -40.02 36.94
CA TRP A 190 13.30 -38.62 37.17
C TRP A 190 14.06 -37.61 36.29
N GLY A 191 15.31 -37.91 35.90
CA GLY A 191 16.09 -37.10 34.97
C GLY A 191 15.45 -36.94 33.58
N GLN A 192 14.68 -37.93 33.12
CA GLN A 192 13.95 -37.88 31.85
C GLN A 192 12.91 -36.76 31.86
N THR A 193 12.13 -36.66 32.94
CA THR A 193 11.09 -35.63 33.09
C THR A 193 11.71 -34.23 33.15
N VAL A 194 12.83 -34.07 33.85
CA VAL A 194 13.56 -32.79 33.92
C VAL A 194 14.10 -32.38 32.54
N LEU A 195 14.70 -33.32 31.80
CA LEU A 195 15.23 -33.07 30.46
C LEU A 195 14.12 -32.69 29.46
N LEU A 196 12.97 -33.37 29.52
CA LEU A 196 11.79 -33.02 28.70
C LEU A 196 11.26 -31.62 29.03
N CYS A 197 11.17 -31.27 30.31
CA CYS A 197 10.72 -29.94 30.72
C CYS A 197 11.67 -28.85 30.21
N LEU A 198 12.98 -29.08 30.36
CA LEU A 198 14.01 -28.16 29.91
C LEU A 198 14.05 -28.00 28.38
N SER A 199 13.76 -29.07 27.61
CA SER A 199 13.72 -28.99 26.15
C SER A 199 12.55 -28.12 25.65
N VAL A 200 11.39 -28.17 26.32
CA VAL A 200 10.24 -27.31 25.97
C VAL A 200 10.57 -25.84 26.24
N PHE A 201 11.19 -25.52 27.37
CA PHE A 201 11.62 -24.14 27.65
C PHE A 201 12.65 -23.64 26.63
N ALA A 202 13.59 -24.49 26.22
CA ALA A 202 14.56 -24.17 25.18
C ALA A 202 13.87 -23.89 23.83
N GLU A 203 12.88 -24.68 23.45
CA GLU A 203 12.11 -24.49 22.21
C GLU A 203 11.40 -23.13 22.19
N ILE A 204 10.71 -22.77 23.28
CA ILE A 204 10.03 -21.48 23.43
C ILE A 204 11.04 -20.32 23.33
N ALA A 205 12.19 -20.44 24.00
CA ALA A 205 13.23 -19.41 23.97
C ALA A 205 13.82 -19.23 22.56
N ILE A 206 14.05 -20.32 21.83
CA ILE A 206 14.58 -20.27 20.45
C ILE A 206 13.55 -19.66 19.49
N LEU A 207 12.27 -20.04 19.58
CA LEU A 207 11.20 -19.44 18.78
C LEU A 207 11.07 -17.93 19.05
N TRP A 208 11.16 -17.53 20.32
CA TRP A 208 11.12 -16.12 20.68
C TRP A 208 12.31 -15.33 20.13
N ALA A 209 13.52 -15.87 20.26
CA ALA A 209 14.73 -15.26 19.70
C ALA A 209 14.70 -15.16 18.17
N TRP A 210 14.17 -16.19 17.49
CA TRP A 210 14.01 -16.20 16.04
C TRP A 210 13.02 -15.13 15.57
N ASN A 211 11.89 -14.99 16.26
CA ASN A 211 10.90 -13.97 15.96
C ASN A 211 11.45 -12.55 16.19
N LEU A 212 12.29 -12.35 17.22
CA LEU A 212 12.95 -11.07 17.48
C LEU A 212 14.01 -10.72 16.42
N MET A 213 14.67 -11.70 15.82
CA MET A 213 15.71 -11.46 14.81
C MET A 213 15.11 -11.06 13.45
N LEU A 214 13.87 -11.43 13.18
CA LEU A 214 13.21 -11.27 11.87
C LEU A 214 12.06 -10.26 11.86
N GLY A 215 11.59 -9.81 13.03
CA GLY A 215 10.60 -8.75 13.19
C GLY A 215 11.26 -7.41 13.48
#